data_AF-X0JDP2-F1
#
_entry.id   AF-X0JDP2-F1
#
_cell.length_a   1.000
_cell.length_b   1.000
_cell.length_c   1.000
_cell.angle_alpha   90.00
_cell.angle_beta   90.00
_cell.angle_gamma   90.00
#
_symmetry.space_group_name_H-M   'P 1'
#
loop_
_entity.id
_entity.type
_entity.pdbx_description
1 polymer ?
#
loop_
_entity_poly.entity_id
_entity_poly.type
_entity_poly.pdbx_seq_one_letter_code
_entity_poly.pdbx_strand_id
1 'polypeptide(L)'
;MRYAGEVEGWIIFAIVATIWGGPTYLEFAIRTLRLMKVSVLTITVVTALFTVGSAPHNVWLRVLCMPAPEILYCLGGVLFLITLYSYMGWAAPFRISSTARGEKVLPGVYYFIEDIVAVNPGGGRPYREALFWSITALNLAIPLTIISVIPQVPATVAYGVAWIVPFIWTTIWGIITIQWCKRDLARERREWEAAISCEKRLQEEEPKKYRCGDGTEC
;
A
#
# COMPACT_ATOMS: atom_id res chain seq x y z
N MET A 1 -8.67 7.40 38.65
CA MET A 1 -7.55 6.45 38.76
C MET A 1 -6.27 7.26 38.87
N ARG A 2 -5.57 7.19 40.01
CA ARG A 2 -4.34 7.94 40.27
C ARG A 2 -3.18 7.19 39.62
N TYR A 3 -2.54 7.79 38.61
CA TYR A 3 -1.26 7.29 38.09
C TYR A 3 -0.18 7.62 39.13
N ALA A 4 0.43 6.56 39.66
CA ALA A 4 1.52 6.62 40.60
C ALA A 4 2.84 6.87 39.85
N GLY A 5 3.69 7.72 40.42
CA GLY A 5 5.09 7.92 40.01
C GLY A 5 5.29 9.08 39.04
N GLU A 6 6.08 10.06 39.47
CA GLU A 6 6.59 11.22 38.73
C GLU A 6 7.45 10.83 37.52
N VAL A 7 6.85 10.22 36.51
CA VAL A 7 7.49 10.10 35.19
C VAL A 7 6.73 11.05 34.28
N GLU A 8 7.37 12.16 33.91
CA GLU A 8 6.80 13.08 32.92
C GLU A 8 6.40 12.27 31.68
N GLY A 9 5.11 12.29 31.31
CA GLY A 9 4.58 11.47 30.20
C GLY A 9 5.33 11.66 28.88
N TRP A 10 6.04 12.78 28.76
CA TRP A 10 7.03 13.10 27.73
C TRP A 10 8.14 12.07 27.55
N ILE A 11 8.65 11.51 28.64
CA ILE A 11 9.74 10.51 28.63
C ILE A 11 9.23 9.21 28.02
N ILE A 12 8.02 8.77 28.40
CA ILE A 12 7.39 7.56 27.84
C ILE A 12 7.14 7.75 26.34
N PHE A 13 6.63 8.92 25.93
CA PHE A 13 6.40 9.23 24.51
C PHE A 13 7.71 9.30 23.71
N ALA A 14 8.78 9.91 24.25
CA ALA A 14 10.09 9.97 23.61
C ALA A 14 10.72 8.58 23.44
N ILE A 15 10.56 7.70 24.43
CA ILE A 15 11.02 6.30 24.37
C ILE A 15 10.21 5.51 23.32
N VAL A 16 8.89 5.64 23.30
CA VAL A 16 8.05 4.95 22.30
C VAL A 16 8.36 5.45 20.88
N ALA A 17 8.54 6.76 20.69
CA ALA A 17 8.87 7.36 19.40
C ALA A 17 10.27 6.96 18.90
N THR A 18 11.24 6.79 19.79
CA THR A 18 12.59 6.33 19.42
C THR A 18 12.64 4.84 19.11
N ILE A 19 11.83 4.01 19.80
CA ILE A 19 11.72 2.57 19.53
C ILE A 19 11.02 2.31 18.18
N TRP A 20 9.95 3.02 17.86
CA TRP A 20 9.22 2.87 16.58
C TRP A 20 9.88 3.61 15.42
N GLY A 21 10.51 4.74 15.69
CA GLY A 21 11.12 5.59 14.68
C GLY A 21 12.54 5.19 14.32
N GLY A 22 13.42 5.02 15.32
CA GLY A 22 14.88 4.95 15.14
C GLY A 22 15.36 3.87 14.16
N PRO A 23 14.99 2.59 14.33
CA PRO A 23 15.43 1.51 13.44
C PRO A 23 14.84 1.64 12.03
N THR A 24 13.58 2.04 11.96
CA THR A 24 12.83 2.21 10.71
C THR A 24 13.37 3.36 9.87
N TYR A 25 13.77 4.49 10.49
CA TYR A 25 14.33 5.64 9.78
C TYR A 25 15.72 5.37 9.20
N LEU A 26 16.56 4.56 9.87
CA LEU A 26 17.91 4.26 9.40
C LEU A 26 17.90 3.27 8.23
N GLU A 27 17.07 2.22 8.29
CA GLU A 27 16.89 1.28 7.18
C GLU A 27 16.18 1.91 5.97
N PHE A 28 15.20 2.81 6.19
CA PHE A 28 14.56 3.57 5.11
C PHE A 28 15.48 4.63 4.49
N ALA A 29 16.31 5.31 5.28
CA ALA A 29 17.19 6.37 4.79
C ALA A 29 18.33 5.84 3.90
N ILE A 30 18.80 4.60 4.14
CA ILE A 30 19.94 4.04 3.43
C ILE A 30 19.56 3.43 2.07
N ARG A 31 18.29 3.04 1.82
CA ARG A 31 17.91 2.28 0.61
C ARG A 31 17.11 2.99 -0.49
N THR A 32 16.43 4.13 -0.29
CA THR A 32 15.40 4.53 -1.29
C THR A 32 15.36 6.03 -1.64
N LEU A 33 16.47 6.57 -2.15
CA LEU A 33 16.66 8.00 -2.46
C LEU A 33 15.91 8.57 -3.68
N ARG A 34 14.99 7.85 -4.34
CA ARG A 34 14.27 8.39 -5.52
C ARG A 34 12.75 8.50 -5.43
N LEU A 35 12.10 7.88 -4.45
CA LEU A 35 10.66 8.04 -4.17
C LEU A 35 10.38 8.79 -2.85
N MET A 36 11.43 9.22 -2.15
CA MET A 36 11.35 9.84 -0.83
C MET A 36 10.70 11.23 -0.78
N LYS A 37 10.57 12.00 -1.86
CA LYS A 37 10.05 13.38 -1.72
C LYS A 37 8.61 13.45 -1.23
N VAL A 38 7.78 12.46 -1.58
CA VAL A 38 6.37 12.43 -1.16
C VAL A 38 6.24 11.74 0.20
N SER A 39 6.86 10.57 0.42
CA SER A 39 6.80 9.89 1.71
C SER A 39 7.51 10.65 2.83
N VAL A 40 8.68 11.25 2.57
CA VAL A 40 9.39 12.09 3.57
C VAL A 40 8.58 13.33 3.90
N LEU A 41 7.93 13.97 2.93
CA LEU A 41 7.02 15.09 3.23
C LEU A 41 5.92 14.64 4.18
N THR A 42 5.26 13.51 3.90
CA THR A 42 4.15 13.02 4.71
C THR A 42 4.59 12.62 6.12
N ILE A 43 5.74 11.96 6.25
CA ILE A 43 6.34 11.59 7.54
C ILE A 43 6.77 12.83 8.30
N THR A 44 7.35 13.83 7.63
CA THR A 44 7.75 15.09 8.26
C THR A 44 6.54 15.87 8.77
N VAL A 45 5.45 15.92 8.00
CA VAL A 45 4.22 16.60 8.43
C VAL A 45 3.55 15.85 9.59
N VAL A 46 3.43 14.52 9.50
CA VAL A 46 2.95 13.66 10.60
C VAL A 46 3.77 13.86 11.87
N THR A 47 5.10 13.85 11.74
CA THR A 47 6.02 14.03 12.87
C THR A 47 5.91 15.44 13.45
N ALA A 48 5.77 16.47 12.62
CA ALA A 48 5.54 17.83 13.06
C ALA A 48 4.22 17.96 13.83
N LEU A 49 3.13 17.35 13.36
CA LEU A 49 1.84 17.34 14.05
C LEU A 49 1.90 16.64 15.41
N PHE A 50 2.59 15.50 15.47
CA PHE A 50 2.83 14.80 16.73
C PHE A 50 3.68 15.61 17.70
N THR A 51 4.69 16.33 17.19
CA THR A 51 5.57 17.18 17.99
C THR A 51 4.83 18.41 18.51
N VAL A 52 3.96 19.03 17.70
CA VAL A 52 3.18 20.22 18.09
C VAL A 52 2.01 19.85 19.01
N GLY A 53 1.29 18.76 18.74
CA GLY A 53 0.24 18.24 19.64
C GLY A 53 0.83 17.70 20.95
N SER A 54 2.06 17.19 20.82
CA SER A 54 3.12 17.06 21.81
C SER A 54 3.25 18.22 22.76
N ALA A 55 3.94 19.25 22.23
CA ALA A 55 4.69 20.36 22.85
C ALA A 55 4.12 20.96 24.16
N PRO A 56 2.82 21.25 24.28
CA PRO A 56 2.30 21.90 25.48
C PRO A 56 2.11 20.93 26.67
N HIS A 57 2.32 21.43 27.89
CA HIS A 57 2.05 20.72 29.16
C HIS A 57 0.59 20.18 29.26
N ASN A 58 -0.32 20.75 28.47
CA ASN A 58 -1.65 20.20 28.21
C ASN A 58 -1.67 19.59 26.80
N VAL A 59 -1.57 18.26 26.71
CA VAL A 59 -1.60 17.52 25.43
C VAL A 59 -2.84 17.84 24.60
N TRP A 60 -2.63 18.33 23.38
CA TRP A 60 -3.71 18.66 22.45
C TRP A 60 -4.18 17.40 21.72
N LEU A 61 -5.02 16.61 22.39
CA LEU A 61 -5.56 15.34 21.86
C LEU A 61 -6.20 15.46 20.47
N ARG A 62 -6.80 16.61 20.15
CA ARG A 62 -7.37 16.89 18.82
C ARG A 62 -6.32 17.07 17.73
N VAL A 63 -5.13 17.59 18.06
CA VAL A 63 -4.03 17.68 17.10
C VAL A 63 -3.38 16.31 16.92
N LEU A 64 -3.28 15.52 17.99
CA LEU A 64 -2.77 14.14 17.96
C LEU A 64 -3.65 13.13 17.21
N CYS A 65 -4.91 13.45 16.91
CA CYS A 65 -5.79 12.57 16.13
C CYS A 65 -5.72 12.83 14.61
N MET A 66 -5.14 13.96 14.18
CA MET A 66 -5.00 14.34 12.76
C MET A 66 -3.95 13.55 11.95
N PRO A 67 -2.85 13.03 12.54
CA PRO A 67 -1.87 12.25 11.80
C PRO A 67 -2.45 10.99 11.15
N ALA A 68 -3.41 10.32 11.79
CA ALA A 68 -4.01 9.09 11.28
C ALA A 68 -4.80 9.29 9.97
N PRO A 69 -5.76 10.23 9.87
CA PRO A 69 -6.41 10.54 8.60
C PRO A 69 -5.46 11.14 7.57
N GLU A 70 -4.44 11.90 8.00
CA GLU A 70 -3.46 12.46 7.09
C GLU A 70 -2.64 11.38 6.37
N ILE A 71 -2.19 10.35 7.09
CA ILE A 71 -1.50 9.21 6.48
C ILE A 71 -2.39 8.53 5.43
N LEU A 72 -3.70 8.39 5.70
CA LEU A 72 -4.66 7.83 4.74
C LEU A 72 -4.84 8.70 3.50
N TYR A 73 -4.89 10.03 3.63
CA TYR A 73 -4.94 10.94 2.48
C TYR A 73 -3.66 10.90 1.66
N CYS A 74 -2.52 10.85 2.33
CA CYS A 74 -1.24 10.86 1.67
C CYS A 74 -0.96 9.56 0.92
N LEU A 75 -1.12 8.41 1.56
CA LEU A 75 -0.93 7.11 0.91
C LEU A 75 -2.05 6.82 -0.09
N GLY A 76 -3.31 6.96 0.34
CA GLY A 76 -4.48 6.70 -0.51
C GLY A 76 -4.58 7.66 -1.69
N GLY A 77 -4.30 8.94 -1.48
CA GLY A 77 -4.32 9.97 -2.52
C GLY A 77 -3.21 9.81 -3.55
N VAL A 78 -1.98 9.50 -3.13
CA VAL A 78 -0.87 9.27 -4.07
C VAL A 78 -1.10 8.00 -4.88
N LEU A 79 -1.54 6.91 -4.25
CA LEU A 79 -1.90 5.69 -4.96
C LEU A 79 -3.06 5.91 -5.93
N PHE A 80 -4.08 6.67 -5.53
CA PHE A 80 -5.19 7.05 -6.40
C PHE A 80 -4.71 7.87 -7.61
N LEU A 81 -3.90 8.91 -7.38
CA LEU A 81 -3.41 9.80 -8.43
C LEU A 81 -2.51 9.07 -9.44
N ILE A 82 -1.59 8.21 -8.98
CA ILE A 82 -0.74 7.41 -9.89
C ILE A 82 -1.59 6.41 -10.67
N THR A 83 -2.59 5.82 -10.03
CA THR A 83 -3.49 4.88 -10.71
C THR A 83 -4.40 5.57 -11.71
N LEU A 84 -4.86 6.79 -11.42
CA LEU A 84 -5.58 7.63 -12.37
C LEU A 84 -4.69 8.04 -13.54
N TYR A 85 -3.43 8.42 -13.27
CA TYR A 85 -2.43 8.71 -14.30
C TYR A 85 -2.16 7.50 -15.21
N SER A 86 -2.16 6.30 -14.63
CA SER A 86 -2.08 5.02 -15.37
C SER A 86 -3.32 4.80 -16.24
N TYR A 87 -4.52 5.08 -15.74
CA TYR A 87 -5.77 4.97 -16.51
C TYR A 87 -5.82 5.96 -17.69
N MET A 88 -5.24 7.14 -17.52
CA MET A 88 -5.08 8.14 -18.60
C MET A 88 -4.02 7.73 -19.65
N GLY A 89 -3.29 6.64 -19.43
CA GLY A 89 -2.33 6.09 -20.39
C GLY A 89 -1.12 6.98 -20.64
N TRP A 90 -0.82 7.90 -19.72
CA TRP A 90 0.27 8.87 -19.88
C TRP A 90 1.63 8.23 -19.62
N ALA A 91 2.63 8.66 -20.41
CA ALA A 91 4.00 8.16 -20.33
C ALA A 91 4.71 8.71 -19.09
N ALA A 92 5.52 7.88 -18.43
CA ALA A 92 6.24 8.27 -17.22
C ALA A 92 7.23 9.44 -17.50
N PRO A 93 7.03 10.63 -16.90
CA PRO A 93 7.84 11.82 -17.21
C PRO A 93 9.28 11.72 -16.66
N PHE A 94 9.47 10.91 -15.63
CA PHE A 94 10.73 10.53 -15.03
C PHE A 94 10.71 9.01 -14.76
N ARG A 95 11.87 8.41 -14.46
CA ARG A 95 11.93 6.99 -14.09
C ARG A 95 11.19 6.78 -12.76
N ILE A 96 10.09 6.04 -12.79
CA ILE A 96 9.28 5.69 -11.61
C ILE A 96 9.54 4.22 -11.32
N SER A 97 10.32 3.93 -10.27
CA SER A 97 10.73 2.56 -9.92
C SER A 97 11.33 1.78 -11.12
N SER A 98 10.88 0.54 -11.40
CA SER A 98 11.32 -0.26 -12.54
C SER A 98 10.93 0.32 -13.90
N THR A 99 9.93 1.19 -13.96
CA THR A 99 9.41 1.77 -15.20
C THR A 99 10.37 2.83 -15.73
N ALA A 100 10.89 2.58 -16.94
CA ALA A 100 11.81 3.50 -17.60
C ALA A 100 11.10 4.81 -17.99
N ARG A 101 11.91 5.86 -18.17
CA ARG A 101 11.38 7.15 -18.64
C ARG A 101 10.74 6.97 -20.02
N GLY A 102 9.46 7.29 -20.16
CA GLY A 102 8.70 7.13 -21.40
C GLY A 102 7.89 5.83 -21.51
N GLU A 103 8.01 4.88 -20.58
CA GLU A 103 7.12 3.71 -20.52
C GLU A 103 5.75 4.07 -19.92
N LYS A 104 4.74 3.23 -20.20
CA LYS A 104 3.40 3.40 -19.65
C LYS A 104 3.45 3.25 -18.12
N VAL A 105 2.85 4.20 -17.41
CA VAL A 105 2.77 4.15 -15.95
C VAL A 105 1.87 2.99 -15.52
N LEU A 106 2.40 2.12 -14.65
CA LEU A 106 1.65 1.03 -14.03
C LEU A 106 0.75 1.55 -12.88
N PRO A 107 -0.28 0.79 -12.48
CA PRO A 107 -1.12 1.14 -11.33
C PRO A 107 -0.29 1.41 -10.07
N GLY A 108 -0.66 2.42 -9.27
CA GLY A 108 0.16 2.90 -8.15
C GLY A 108 0.52 1.84 -7.11
N VAL A 109 -0.36 0.87 -6.89
CA VAL A 109 -0.15 -0.27 -5.96
C VAL A 109 0.99 -1.19 -6.43
N TYR A 110 1.27 -1.24 -7.74
CA TYR A 110 2.39 -2.01 -8.27
C TYR A 110 3.73 -1.47 -7.75
N TYR A 111 3.92 -0.16 -7.84
CA TYR A 111 5.11 0.50 -7.32
C TYR A 111 5.23 0.35 -5.81
N PHE A 112 4.11 0.43 -5.09
CA PHE A 112 4.10 0.23 -3.64
C PHE A 112 4.51 -1.19 -3.22
N ILE A 113 4.02 -2.22 -3.92
CA ILE A 113 4.40 -3.61 -3.63
C ILE A 113 5.83 -3.89 -4.08
N GLU A 114 6.25 -3.39 -5.23
CA GLU A 114 7.64 -3.49 -5.69
C GLU A 114 8.61 -2.84 -4.68
N ASP A 115 8.26 -1.67 -4.13
CA ASP A 115 9.05 -0.97 -3.12
C ASP A 115 9.11 -1.71 -1.78
N ILE A 116 8.04 -2.37 -1.35
CA ILE A 116 8.00 -3.13 -0.08
C ILE A 116 8.68 -4.50 -0.21
N VAL A 117 8.38 -5.23 -1.28
CA VAL A 117 8.78 -6.63 -1.46
C VAL A 117 10.14 -6.73 -2.18
N ALA A 118 10.64 -5.63 -2.75
CA ALA A 118 11.87 -5.55 -3.55
C ALA A 118 11.93 -6.54 -4.74
N VAL A 119 10.79 -7.13 -5.09
CA VAL A 119 10.64 -8.10 -6.18
C VAL A 119 9.54 -7.60 -7.09
N ASN A 120 9.84 -7.57 -8.39
CA ASN A 120 8.91 -7.23 -9.44
C ASN A 120 7.91 -8.39 -9.61
N PRO A 121 6.65 -8.23 -9.18
CA PRO A 121 5.65 -9.28 -9.25
C PRO A 121 5.00 -9.23 -10.63
N GLY A 122 5.79 -9.58 -11.66
CA GLY A 122 5.48 -9.46 -13.09
C GLY A 122 3.99 -9.26 -13.37
N GLY A 123 3.62 -8.03 -13.70
CA GLY A 123 2.25 -7.50 -13.63
C GLY A 123 1.15 -8.41 -14.18
N GLY A 124 0.56 -9.22 -13.31
CA GLY A 124 -0.61 -10.05 -13.60
C GLY A 124 -1.93 -9.27 -13.53
N ARG A 125 -3.03 -10.03 -13.43
CA ARG A 125 -4.40 -9.53 -13.22
C ARG A 125 -4.68 -8.83 -11.87
N PRO A 126 -4.03 -9.16 -10.73
CA PRO A 126 -4.43 -8.62 -9.42
C PRO A 126 -4.19 -7.11 -9.28
N TYR A 127 -3.23 -6.56 -10.04
CA TYR A 127 -2.82 -5.16 -9.94
C TYR A 127 -3.76 -4.18 -10.66
N ARG A 128 -4.67 -4.67 -11.53
CA ARG A 128 -5.70 -3.83 -12.16
C ARG A 128 -6.82 -3.46 -11.19
N GLU A 129 -7.05 -4.27 -10.18
CA GLU A 129 -8.05 -4.05 -9.12
C GLU A 129 -7.54 -3.11 -8.01
N ALA A 130 -6.30 -2.63 -8.14
CA ALA A 130 -5.64 -1.66 -7.25
C ALA A 130 -6.46 -0.40 -6.97
N LEU A 131 -7.28 0.06 -7.94
CA LEU A 131 -8.16 1.23 -7.80
C LEU A 131 -9.07 1.13 -6.57
N PHE A 132 -9.54 -0.07 -6.25
CA PHE A 132 -10.48 -0.30 -5.17
C PHE A 132 -9.89 0.02 -3.79
N TRP A 133 -8.59 -0.23 -3.60
CA TRP A 133 -7.90 -0.03 -2.33
C TRP A 133 -7.64 1.45 -2.03
N SER A 134 -7.30 2.23 -3.06
CA SER A 134 -7.09 3.68 -2.92
C SER A 134 -8.41 4.40 -2.65
N ILE A 135 -9.49 3.99 -3.32
CA ILE A 135 -10.83 4.59 -3.14
C ILE A 135 -11.38 4.29 -1.75
N THR A 136 -11.22 3.06 -1.24
CA THR A 136 -11.68 2.71 0.11
C THR A 136 -10.88 3.43 1.20
N ALA A 137 -9.58 3.67 1.00
CA ALA A 137 -8.76 4.47 1.90
C ALA A 137 -9.24 5.93 1.96
N LEU A 138 -9.52 6.56 0.81
CA LEU A 138 -10.01 7.93 0.74
C LEU A 138 -11.42 8.08 1.34
N ASN A 139 -12.30 7.12 1.09
CA ASN A 139 -13.64 7.09 1.70
C ASN A 139 -13.60 6.92 3.22
N LEU A 140 -12.57 6.27 3.77
CA LEU A 140 -12.36 6.15 5.22
C LEU A 140 -11.78 7.44 5.82
N ALA A 141 -10.89 8.13 5.09
CA ALA A 141 -10.24 9.35 5.55
C ALA A 141 -11.22 10.51 5.76
N ILE A 142 -12.25 10.62 4.91
CA ILE A 142 -13.29 11.67 4.98
C ILE A 142 -14.08 11.65 6.32
N PRO A 143 -14.75 10.57 6.73
CA PRO A 143 -15.47 10.55 8.00
C PRO A 143 -14.52 10.68 9.21
N LEU A 144 -13.30 10.15 9.13
CA LEU A 144 -12.30 10.27 10.19
C LEU A 144 -11.87 11.72 10.43
N THR A 145 -11.68 12.51 9.36
CA THR A 145 -11.39 13.94 9.52
C THR A 145 -12.58 14.72 10.05
N ILE A 146 -13.78 14.42 9.58
CA ILE A 146 -15.01 15.06 10.08
C ILE A 146 -15.15 14.84 11.59
N ILE A 147 -14.97 13.60 12.07
CA ILE A 147 -15.01 13.28 13.52
C ILE A 147 -13.92 14.01 14.29
N SER A 148 -12.73 14.18 13.69
CA SER A 148 -11.58 14.84 14.33
C SER A 148 -11.75 16.36 14.46
N VAL A 149 -12.40 17.01 13.48
CA VAL A 149 -12.57 18.48 13.44
C VAL A 149 -13.78 18.95 14.25
N ILE A 150 -14.81 18.11 14.38
CA ILE A 150 -16.06 18.50 15.04
C ILE A 150 -15.87 18.70 16.57
N PRO A 151 -16.18 19.89 17.12
CA PRO A 151 -15.93 20.22 18.53
C PRO A 151 -16.87 19.51 19.52
N GLN A 152 -18.03 19.04 19.07
CA GLN A 152 -19.05 18.38 19.88
C GLN A 152 -18.70 16.94 20.27
N VAL A 153 -17.66 16.33 19.68
CA VAL A 153 -17.13 15.02 20.09
C VAL A 153 -16.03 15.22 21.14
N PRO A 154 -16.04 14.50 22.28
CA PRO A 154 -14.96 14.56 23.26
C PRO A 154 -13.64 14.07 22.64
N ALA A 155 -12.56 14.83 22.86
CA ALA A 155 -11.27 14.62 22.19
C ALA A 155 -10.67 13.22 22.44
N THR A 156 -10.93 12.61 23.61
CA THR A 156 -10.49 11.25 23.95
C THR A 156 -11.12 10.21 23.03
N VAL A 157 -12.41 10.36 22.72
CA VAL A 157 -13.14 9.43 21.84
C VAL A 157 -12.69 9.62 20.40
N ALA A 158 -12.56 10.87 19.95
CA ALA A 158 -12.07 11.18 18.61
C ALA A 158 -10.66 10.58 18.38
N TYR A 159 -9.76 10.72 19.35
CA TYR A 159 -8.42 10.13 19.29
C TYR A 159 -8.47 8.60 19.21
N GLY A 160 -9.22 7.93 20.09
CA GLY A 160 -9.34 6.47 20.07
C GLY A 160 -9.90 5.94 18.75
N VAL A 161 -10.97 6.55 18.25
CA VAL A 161 -11.59 6.18 16.96
C VAL A 161 -10.61 6.42 15.81
N ALA A 162 -9.90 7.56 15.81
CA ALA A 162 -8.98 7.93 14.75
C ALA A 162 -7.82 6.94 14.58
N TRP A 163 -7.36 6.33 15.67
CA TRP A 163 -6.28 5.34 15.63
C TRP A 163 -6.77 3.92 15.40
N ILE A 164 -7.87 3.50 16.05
CA ILE A 164 -8.35 2.11 15.98
C ILE A 164 -8.94 1.79 14.59
N VAL A 165 -9.73 2.71 14.04
CA VAL A 165 -10.47 2.47 12.79
C VAL A 165 -9.53 2.16 11.61
N PRO A 166 -8.44 2.93 11.37
CA PRO A 166 -7.47 2.59 10.32
C PRO A 166 -6.82 1.21 10.51
N PHE A 167 -6.48 0.80 11.74
CA PHE A 167 -5.87 -0.51 11.97
C PHE A 167 -6.83 -1.68 11.74
N ILE A 168 -8.09 -1.55 12.18
CA ILE A 168 -9.10 -2.57 11.90
C ILE A 168 -9.31 -2.66 10.38
N TRP A 169 -9.40 -1.51 9.72
CA TRP A 169 -9.53 -1.43 8.28
C TRP A 169 -8.35 -2.12 7.58
N THR A 170 -7.09 -1.76 7.88
CA THR A 170 -5.91 -2.39 7.26
C THR A 170 -5.83 -3.89 7.54
N THR A 171 -6.25 -4.34 8.73
CA THR A 171 -6.23 -5.76 9.09
C THR A 171 -7.24 -6.55 8.26
N ILE A 172 -8.50 -6.09 8.20
CA ILE A 172 -9.55 -6.74 7.40
C ILE A 172 -9.15 -6.78 5.93
N TRP A 173 -8.72 -5.63 5.41
CA TRP A 173 -8.32 -5.49 4.03
C TRP A 173 -7.09 -6.31 3.68
N GLY A 174 -6.07 -6.33 4.53
CA GLY A 174 -4.89 -7.15 4.36
C GLY A 174 -5.21 -8.65 4.32
N ILE A 175 -6.11 -9.13 5.18
CA ILE A 175 -6.56 -10.53 5.15
C ILE A 175 -7.26 -10.84 3.81
N ILE A 176 -8.15 -9.96 3.35
CA ILE A 176 -8.84 -10.12 2.07
C ILE A 176 -7.82 -10.13 0.91
N THR A 177 -6.84 -9.21 0.89
CA THR A 177 -5.80 -9.16 -0.14
C THR A 177 -5.00 -10.45 -0.18
N ILE A 178 -4.55 -10.96 0.98
CA ILE A 178 -3.77 -12.19 1.05
C ILE A 178 -4.57 -13.36 0.48
N GLN A 179 -5.86 -13.46 0.83
CA GLN A 179 -6.73 -14.52 0.31
C GLN A 179 -6.95 -14.39 -1.20
N TRP A 180 -7.18 -13.18 -1.72
CA TRP A 180 -7.31 -12.94 -3.16
C TRP A 180 -6.04 -13.23 -3.93
N CYS A 181 -4.87 -12.75 -3.47
CA CYS A 181 -3.59 -13.06 -4.09
C CYS A 181 -3.33 -14.57 -4.12
N LYS A 182 -3.62 -15.29 -3.04
CA LYS A 182 -3.50 -16.76 -3.02
C LYS A 182 -4.41 -17.43 -4.04
N ARG A 183 -5.66 -16.94 -4.17
CA ARG A 183 -6.62 -17.47 -5.16
C ARG A 183 -6.18 -17.20 -6.59
N ASP A 184 -5.66 -16.00 -6.86
CA ASP A 184 -5.27 -15.61 -8.22
C ASP A 184 -3.98 -16.31 -8.66
N LEU A 185 -2.98 -16.42 -7.77
CA LEU A 185 -1.77 -17.23 -8.03
C LEU A 185 -2.10 -18.72 -8.26
N ALA A 186 -3.09 -19.26 -7.54
CA ALA A 186 -3.56 -20.63 -7.77
C ALA A 186 -4.28 -20.77 -9.12
N ARG A 187 -4.97 -19.73 -9.59
CA ARG A 187 -5.61 -19.70 -10.91
C ARG A 187 -4.57 -19.61 -12.01
N GLU A 188 -3.61 -18.70 -11.89
CA GLU A 188 -2.51 -18.55 -12.84
C GLU A 188 -1.77 -19.89 -12.97
N ARG A 189 -1.40 -20.54 -11.86
CA ARG A 189 -0.74 -21.87 -11.90
C ARG A 189 -1.51 -22.90 -12.74
N ARG A 190 -2.84 -22.96 -12.63
CA ARG A 190 -3.68 -23.87 -13.43
C ARG A 190 -3.69 -23.50 -14.91
N GLU A 191 -3.72 -22.20 -15.22
CA GLU A 191 -3.64 -21.70 -16.60
C GLU A 191 -2.28 -22.07 -17.24
N TRP A 192 -1.17 -21.96 -16.50
CA TRP A 192 0.16 -22.40 -16.95
C TRP A 192 0.24 -23.91 -17.16
N GLU A 193 -0.26 -24.72 -16.22
CA GLU A 193 -0.27 -26.18 -16.33
C GLU A 193 -1.12 -26.65 -17.54
N ALA A 194 -2.28 -26.03 -17.76
CA ALA A 194 -3.13 -26.31 -18.92
C ALA A 194 -2.46 -25.92 -20.25
N ALA A 195 -1.78 -24.77 -20.30
CA ALA A 195 -1.06 -24.33 -21.49
C ALA A 195 0.10 -25.28 -21.84
N ILE A 196 0.92 -25.67 -20.86
CA ILE A 196 2.00 -26.66 -21.04
C ILE A 196 1.43 -28.02 -21.47
N SER A 197 0.31 -28.45 -20.89
CA SER A 197 -0.34 -29.69 -21.31
C SER A 197 -0.87 -29.63 -22.74
N CYS A 198 -1.41 -28.49 -23.18
CA CYS A 198 -1.86 -28.28 -24.55
C CYS A 198 -0.68 -28.30 -25.53
N GLU A 199 0.41 -27.60 -25.21
CA GLU A 199 1.63 -27.57 -26.02
C GLU A 199 2.22 -28.98 -26.20
N LYS A 200 2.30 -29.77 -25.14
CA LYS A 200 2.73 -31.18 -25.22
C LYS A 200 1.84 -32.02 -26.14
N ARG A 201 0.51 -31.85 -26.08
CA ARG A 201 -0.42 -32.56 -26.98
C ARG A 201 -0.21 -32.18 -28.44
N LEU A 202 -0.01 -30.89 -28.73
CA LEU A 202 0.26 -30.43 -30.10
C LEU A 202 1.59 -30.99 -30.64
N GLN A 203 2.63 -31.05 -29.80
CA GLN A 203 3.91 -31.66 -30.16
C GLN A 203 3.82 -33.18 -30.38
N GLU A 204 2.86 -33.88 -29.78
CA GLU A 204 2.60 -35.31 -30.02
C GLU A 204 1.73 -35.55 -31.27
N GLU A 205 0.80 -34.65 -31.58
CA GLU A 205 -0.10 -34.71 -32.74
C GLU A 205 0.62 -34.36 -34.06
N GLU A 206 1.47 -33.33 -34.08
CA GLU A 206 2.30 -32.94 -35.24
C GLU A 206 3.05 -34.13 -35.87
N PRO A 207 3.89 -34.89 -35.14
CA PRO A 207 4.62 -36.03 -35.69
C PRO A 207 3.71 -37.20 -36.09
N LYS A 208 2.50 -37.34 -35.51
CA LYS A 208 1.50 -38.31 -35.98
C LYS A 208 0.87 -37.88 -37.29
N LYS A 209 0.61 -36.58 -37.48
CA LYS A 209 0.06 -36.02 -38.72
C LYS A 209 1.02 -36.23 -39.90
N TYR A 210 2.32 -36.05 -39.69
CA TYR A 210 3.34 -36.35 -40.72
C TYR A 210 3.54 -37.86 -40.93
N ARG A 211 3.31 -38.71 -39.92
CA ARG A 211 3.41 -40.17 -40.04
C ARG A 211 2.18 -40.82 -40.69
N CYS A 212 0.98 -40.24 -40.53
CA CYS A 212 -0.25 -40.69 -41.19
C CYS A 212 -0.43 -40.10 -42.60
N GLY A 213 0.37 -39.12 -43.01
CA GLY A 213 0.36 -38.55 -44.36
C GLY A 213 1.25 -39.28 -45.37
N ASP A 214 2.03 -40.28 -44.94
CA ASP A 214 3.00 -41.01 -45.77
C ASP A 214 2.67 -42.52 -45.87
N GLY A 215 1.37 -42.81 -45.97
CA GLY A 215 0.83 -44.12 -46.29
C GLY A 215 -0.03 -44.00 -47.54
N THR A 216 0.59 -44.22 -48.70
CA THR A 216 -0.08 -44.47 -49.98
C THR A 216 -1.18 -45.53 -49.86
N GLU A 217 -2.37 -45.27 -50.42
CA GLU A 217 -3.02 -46.13 -51.42
C GLU A 217 -4.15 -45.36 -52.14
N CYS A 218 -4.38 -45.79 -53.39
CA CYS A 218 -5.21 -45.23 -54.46
C CYS A 218 -6.72 -45.17 -54.17
#